data_AF-A0AAV5CMH6-F1
#
_entry.id   AF-A0AAV5CMH6-F1
#
_cell.length_a   1.000
_cell.length_b   1.000
_cell.length_c   1.000
_cell.angle_alpha   90.00
_cell.angle_beta   90.00
_cell.angle_gamma   90.00
#
_symmetry.space_group_name_H-M   'P 1'
#
loop_
_entity.id
_entity.type
_entity.pdbx_description
1 polymer ?
#
loop_
_entity_poly.entity_id
_entity_poly.type
_entity_poly.pdbx_seq_one_letter_code
_entity_poly.pdbx_strand_id
1 'polypeptide(L)'
;MGAANGVAAIQAPANKAAPFFSFGVIADVQYADIPDGRSFYGVPRYYRHSLAVLRRAVTSWNNTQTQPGGVSFCINFGDIVDRHCPKDKSLSAVREVLDAFGELAGGRPTYHMLGNHCLYNLPRTELLPLLNMPTNSSDSDRAYYDISPCPGFRIVVLDAYDFSALGRAQDHPTATAALRFLEENNPNADKNSSDGLAGTARRFVAYNGGVGARGEGRRVRPPANGPRRGVPGVAPVELQRGDGRRPPVLEMAAANGIAVNGSAKAPLFSFGVIADVQYADIPDGRSFLGVPRYYRHSISVLQRAVSRWNTHNNLKFAINFGDIIDGFCPKDKSLWAVQKVLDEFDKFQGPTYHMFGNHCLYNLPRSKLVSLLKMPTEFDRAYYDFSPCPEFRIVVLDAYDFSCLGWPQDHPVTAAALKLLDEKNPNSDKNSPEGLVGVHRRFVKFNGAVGKEQLSWLNDVLQDASTNKQNVILCSHLPMDPGASSPAALMWNYDEVMSVVRLYNCVKACFAGHDHKGGHSIDSHGVHHRTLEAALECPPGTSAFGHVEVYPDKLLLIGSDRMADTEICF
;
A
#
# COMPACT_ATOMS: atom_id res chain seq x y z
N MET A 1 -40.48 -5.31 -3.43
CA MET A 1 -39.05 -5.68 -3.45
C MET A 1 -38.48 -5.26 -4.78
N GLY A 2 -37.54 -4.32 -4.79
CA GLY A 2 -36.82 -3.87 -5.98
C GLY A 2 -35.63 -3.06 -5.50
N ALA A 3 -34.44 -3.64 -5.60
CA ALA A 3 -33.19 -3.05 -5.10
C ALA A 3 -32.81 -1.84 -5.96
N ALA A 4 -32.76 -0.66 -5.34
CA ALA A 4 -32.18 0.54 -5.92
C ALA A 4 -30.66 0.46 -5.74
N ASN A 5 -29.92 0.37 -6.85
CA ASN A 5 -28.48 0.58 -6.88
C ASN A 5 -28.22 2.08 -6.64
N GLY A 6 -27.99 2.42 -5.38
CA GLY A 6 -27.74 3.79 -4.92
C GLY A 6 -26.40 4.31 -5.43
N VAL A 7 -26.46 5.38 -6.23
CA VAL A 7 -25.37 6.34 -6.34
C VAL A 7 -25.29 7.01 -4.96
N ALA A 8 -24.28 6.66 -4.17
CA ALA A 8 -24.05 7.28 -2.88
C ALA A 8 -23.54 8.72 -3.10
N ALA A 9 -24.47 9.67 -3.19
CA ALA A 9 -24.13 11.06 -2.96
C ALA A 9 -23.75 11.20 -1.48
N ILE A 10 -22.46 11.37 -1.21
CA ILE A 10 -21.95 11.72 0.11
C ILE A 10 -22.54 13.10 0.45
N GLN A 11 -23.60 13.14 1.26
CA GLN A 11 -24.09 14.39 1.83
C GLN A 11 -23.05 14.88 2.84
N ALA A 12 -22.34 15.95 2.46
CA ALA A 12 -21.38 16.63 3.30
C ALA A 12 -22.08 17.30 4.51
N PRO A 13 -21.44 17.35 5.69
CA PRO A 13 -22.03 17.98 6.87
C PRO A 13 -22.23 19.49 6.66
N ALA A 14 -23.35 20.00 7.18
CA ALA A 14 -23.84 21.37 7.03
C ALA A 14 -22.98 22.38 7.81
N ASN A 15 -21.94 22.90 7.13
CA ASN A 15 -21.40 24.27 7.20
C ASN A 15 -20.03 24.33 6.49
N LYS A 16 -19.93 23.81 5.27
CA LYS A 16 -18.73 23.99 4.45
C LYS A 16 -18.92 25.21 3.56
N ALA A 17 -17.93 26.11 3.58
CA ALA A 17 -17.83 27.16 2.57
C ALA A 17 -17.94 26.54 1.16
N ALA A 18 -18.59 27.24 0.23
CA ALA A 18 -18.73 26.74 -1.14
C ALA A 18 -17.33 26.48 -1.75
N PRO A 19 -17.14 25.35 -2.45
CA PRO A 19 -15.87 25.07 -3.10
C PRO A 19 -15.56 26.13 -4.17
N PHE A 20 -14.28 26.42 -4.40
CA PHE A 20 -13.86 27.34 -5.47
C PHE A 20 -14.37 26.89 -6.85
N PHE A 21 -14.38 25.58 -7.09
CA PHE A 21 -15.02 24.93 -8.22
C PHE A 21 -15.20 23.43 -7.89
N SER A 22 -16.12 22.77 -8.60
CA SER A 22 -16.30 21.32 -8.57
C SER A 22 -16.29 20.79 -9.99
N PHE A 23 -15.79 19.57 -10.20
CA PHE A 23 -15.78 18.93 -11.51
C PHE A 23 -16.11 17.44 -11.42
N GLY A 24 -16.74 16.92 -12.48
CA GLY A 24 -17.03 15.49 -12.64
C GLY A 24 -15.79 14.75 -13.15
N VAL A 25 -15.64 13.49 -12.75
CA VAL A 25 -14.58 12.61 -13.25
C VAL A 25 -15.15 11.27 -13.68
N ILE A 26 -14.63 10.74 -14.79
CA ILE A 26 -14.90 9.38 -15.24
C ILE A 26 -13.67 8.84 -15.97
N ALA A 27 -13.48 7.53 -15.89
CA ALA A 27 -12.41 6.81 -16.57
C ALA A 27 -13.00 5.56 -17.21
N ASP A 28 -12.29 5.01 -18.20
CA ASP A 28 -12.53 3.66 -18.72
C ASP A 28 -13.98 3.41 -19.15
N VAL A 29 -14.58 4.36 -19.88
CA VAL A 29 -15.92 4.16 -20.47
C VAL A 29 -15.91 2.90 -21.34
N GLN A 30 -14.83 2.67 -22.09
CA GLN A 30 -14.54 1.45 -22.84
C GLN A 30 -15.79 0.89 -23.56
N TYR A 31 -16.50 1.79 -24.27
CA TYR A 31 -17.72 1.43 -24.97
C TYR A 31 -17.41 0.59 -26.21
N ALA A 32 -18.22 -0.43 -26.44
CA ALA A 32 -18.28 -1.14 -27.70
C ALA A 32 -19.69 -1.72 -27.89
N ASP A 33 -20.25 -1.58 -29.09
CA ASP A 33 -21.53 -2.20 -29.45
C ASP A 33 -21.35 -3.70 -29.74
N ILE A 34 -20.98 -4.46 -28.71
CA ILE A 34 -20.80 -5.91 -28.73
C ILE A 34 -21.42 -6.54 -27.47
N PRO A 35 -21.76 -7.85 -27.50
CA PRO A 35 -22.21 -8.55 -26.30
C PRO A 35 -21.22 -8.45 -25.14
N ASP A 36 -21.74 -8.49 -23.92
CA ASP A 36 -20.93 -8.54 -22.71
C ASP A 36 -19.91 -9.69 -22.77
N GLY A 37 -18.73 -9.46 -22.21
CA GLY A 37 -17.61 -10.37 -22.31
C GLY A 37 -16.85 -10.51 -21.01
N ARG A 38 -15.59 -10.93 -21.13
CA ARG A 38 -14.66 -11.03 -20.01
C ARG A 38 -13.34 -10.36 -20.37
N SER A 39 -12.66 -9.81 -19.36
CA SER A 39 -11.29 -9.33 -19.49
C SER A 39 -10.32 -10.52 -19.65
N PHE A 40 -9.05 -10.21 -19.92
CA PHE A 40 -7.96 -11.20 -19.93
C PHE A 40 -7.90 -12.01 -18.62
N TYR A 41 -8.20 -11.39 -17.48
CA TYR A 41 -8.24 -12.02 -16.16
C TYR A 41 -9.59 -12.68 -15.84
N GLY A 42 -10.49 -12.80 -16.81
CA GLY A 42 -11.80 -13.43 -16.63
C GLY A 42 -12.84 -12.54 -15.93
N VAL A 43 -12.57 -11.26 -15.68
CA VAL A 43 -13.51 -10.34 -15.02
C VAL A 43 -14.63 -9.95 -15.99
N PRO A 44 -15.92 -9.98 -15.60
CA PRO A 44 -17.01 -9.55 -16.46
C PRO A 44 -16.83 -8.14 -17.02
N ARG A 45 -17.14 -7.94 -18.30
CA ARG A 45 -17.10 -6.65 -19.00
C ARG A 45 -18.44 -6.37 -19.66
N TYR A 46 -19.01 -5.21 -19.37
CA TYR A 46 -20.35 -4.82 -19.81
C TYR A 46 -20.29 -3.69 -20.85
N TYR A 47 -19.89 -4.04 -22.08
CA TYR A 47 -19.47 -3.05 -23.08
C TYR A 47 -20.56 -2.07 -23.50
N ARG A 48 -21.81 -2.51 -23.65
CA ARG A 48 -22.93 -1.62 -23.94
C ARG A 48 -23.41 -0.86 -22.71
N HIS A 49 -23.37 -1.51 -21.55
CA HIS A 49 -23.85 -0.91 -20.32
C HIS A 49 -22.97 0.26 -19.86
N SER A 50 -21.70 0.28 -20.24
CA SER A 50 -20.80 1.38 -19.86
C SER A 50 -21.26 2.74 -20.40
N LEU A 51 -21.84 2.80 -21.60
CA LEU A 51 -22.46 4.02 -22.12
C LEU A 51 -23.68 4.45 -21.28
N ALA A 52 -24.48 3.49 -20.80
CA ALA A 52 -25.57 3.79 -19.88
C ALA A 52 -25.07 4.30 -18.52
N VAL A 53 -23.90 3.84 -18.06
CA VAL A 53 -23.23 4.37 -16.85
C VAL A 53 -22.81 5.81 -17.09
N LEU A 54 -22.19 6.12 -18.24
CA LEU A 54 -21.81 7.49 -18.60
C LEU A 54 -23.03 8.42 -18.64
N ARG A 55 -24.11 8.03 -19.30
CA ARG A 55 -25.35 8.84 -19.33
C ARG A 55 -25.92 9.11 -17.93
N ARG A 56 -25.85 8.13 -17.02
CA ARG A 56 -26.24 8.33 -15.60
C ARG A 56 -25.31 9.30 -14.88
N ALA A 57 -24.00 9.23 -15.13
CA ALA A 57 -23.04 10.18 -14.57
C ALA A 57 -23.33 11.62 -15.05
N VAL A 58 -23.54 11.80 -16.36
CA VAL A 58 -23.90 13.10 -16.95
C VAL A 58 -25.21 13.64 -16.37
N THR A 59 -26.24 12.78 -16.25
CA THR A 59 -27.50 13.14 -15.59
C THR A 59 -27.26 13.59 -14.14
N SER A 60 -26.43 12.85 -13.39
CA SER A 60 -26.09 13.20 -12.01
C SER A 60 -25.38 14.56 -11.94
N TRP A 61 -24.43 14.84 -12.83
CA TRP A 61 -23.73 16.12 -12.87
C TRP A 61 -24.64 17.28 -13.27
N ASN A 62 -25.59 17.04 -14.19
CA ASN A 62 -26.65 18.01 -14.53
C ASN A 62 -27.53 18.33 -13.32
N ASN A 63 -27.90 17.34 -12.51
CA ASN A 63 -28.72 17.55 -11.32
C ASN A 63 -28.05 18.41 -10.24
N THR A 64 -26.72 18.52 -10.25
CA THR A 64 -25.98 19.39 -9.32
C THR A 64 -25.84 20.82 -9.82
N GLN A 65 -26.21 21.13 -11.06
CA GLN A 65 -25.87 22.40 -11.72
C GLN A 65 -26.38 23.65 -10.97
N THR A 66 -27.57 23.57 -10.38
CA THR A 66 -28.20 24.70 -9.66
C THR A 66 -27.79 24.80 -8.20
N GLN A 67 -26.98 23.86 -7.70
CA GLN A 67 -26.55 23.82 -6.30
C GLN A 67 -25.27 24.64 -6.08
N PRO A 68 -25.10 25.30 -4.93
CA PRO A 68 -23.82 25.87 -4.54
C PRO A 68 -22.72 24.79 -4.56
N GLY A 69 -21.67 25.00 -5.37
CA GLY A 69 -20.62 24.00 -5.57
C GLY A 69 -20.99 22.87 -6.54
N GLY A 70 -21.99 23.05 -7.39
CA GLY A 70 -22.33 22.14 -8.49
C GLY A 70 -21.18 21.92 -9.48
N VAL A 71 -21.26 20.83 -10.24
CA VAL A 71 -20.24 20.46 -11.23
C VAL A 71 -20.16 21.49 -12.36
N SER A 72 -19.00 22.12 -12.50
CA SER A 72 -18.72 23.21 -13.45
C SER A 72 -18.09 22.75 -14.78
N PHE A 73 -17.42 21.60 -14.78
CA PHE A 73 -16.85 20.93 -15.95
C PHE A 73 -16.61 19.45 -15.63
N CYS A 74 -16.22 18.66 -16.62
CA CYS A 74 -15.86 17.24 -16.43
C CYS A 74 -14.47 16.94 -16.96
N ILE A 75 -13.83 15.91 -16.39
CA ILE A 75 -12.59 15.33 -16.90
C ILE A 75 -12.82 13.85 -17.20
N ASN A 76 -12.52 13.45 -18.44
CA ASN A 76 -12.51 12.06 -18.88
C ASN A 76 -11.07 11.56 -18.97
N PHE A 77 -10.70 10.57 -18.16
CA PHE A 77 -9.34 10.03 -18.08
C PHE A 77 -8.92 9.10 -19.24
N GLY A 78 -9.66 9.11 -20.35
CA GLY A 78 -9.33 8.33 -21.55
C GLY A 78 -10.14 7.05 -21.68
N ASP A 79 -9.66 6.14 -22.53
CA ASP A 79 -10.27 4.82 -22.79
C ASP A 79 -11.78 4.89 -23.07
N ILE A 80 -12.15 5.72 -24.05
CA ILE A 80 -13.53 5.97 -24.49
C ILE A 80 -14.16 4.74 -25.12
N VAL A 81 -13.43 4.04 -26.00
CA VAL A 81 -13.87 2.83 -26.70
C VAL A 81 -13.01 1.64 -26.33
N ASP A 82 -13.61 0.45 -26.22
CA ASP A 82 -12.87 -0.76 -25.91
C ASP A 82 -12.10 -1.30 -27.13
N ARG A 83 -10.97 -1.97 -26.88
CA ARG A 83 -10.16 -2.62 -27.93
C ARG A 83 -10.92 -3.63 -28.79
N HIS A 84 -11.96 -4.26 -28.23
CA HIS A 84 -12.78 -5.25 -28.94
C HIS A 84 -13.87 -4.60 -29.80
N CYS A 85 -13.97 -3.27 -29.79
CA CYS A 85 -14.83 -2.55 -30.73
C CYS A 85 -14.39 -2.89 -32.17
N PRO A 86 -15.31 -3.32 -33.05
CA PRO A 86 -14.98 -3.53 -34.46
C PRO A 86 -14.34 -2.28 -35.07
N LYS A 87 -13.28 -2.45 -35.87
CA LYS A 87 -12.49 -1.33 -36.40
C LYS A 87 -13.33 -0.38 -37.25
N ASP A 88 -14.21 -0.94 -38.07
CA ASP A 88 -15.19 -0.21 -38.89
C ASP A 88 -16.23 0.57 -38.06
N LYS A 89 -16.44 0.21 -36.79
CA LYS A 89 -17.36 0.87 -35.86
C LYS A 89 -16.68 1.79 -34.84
N SER A 90 -15.35 1.79 -34.78
CA SER A 90 -14.61 2.50 -33.73
C SER A 90 -14.87 3.99 -33.73
N LEU A 91 -14.91 4.62 -34.92
CA LEU A 91 -15.21 6.03 -35.08
C LEU A 91 -16.63 6.38 -34.60
N SER A 92 -17.64 5.59 -34.98
CA SER A 92 -19.02 5.78 -34.53
C SER A 92 -19.18 5.56 -33.03
N ALA A 93 -18.46 4.60 -32.45
CA ALA A 93 -18.50 4.33 -31.01
C ALA A 93 -17.87 5.46 -30.20
N VAL A 94 -16.77 6.06 -30.68
CA VAL A 94 -16.20 7.27 -30.06
C VAL A 94 -17.20 8.42 -30.12
N ARG A 95 -17.83 8.66 -31.28
CA ARG A 95 -18.85 9.70 -31.43
C ARG A 95 -20.02 9.50 -30.47
N GLU A 96 -20.52 8.28 -30.32
CA GLU A 96 -21.64 7.99 -29.41
C GLU A 96 -21.30 8.29 -27.94
N VAL A 97 -20.07 8.03 -27.52
CA VAL A 97 -19.59 8.40 -26.18
C VAL A 97 -19.45 9.92 -26.05
N LEU A 98 -18.90 10.60 -27.06
CA LEU A 98 -18.77 12.06 -27.06
C LEU A 98 -20.13 12.76 -27.09
N ASP A 99 -21.12 12.21 -27.79
CA ASP A 99 -22.50 12.70 -27.80
C ASP A 99 -23.11 12.62 -26.39
N ALA A 100 -22.84 11.53 -25.66
CA ALA A 100 -23.28 11.40 -24.26
C ALA A 100 -22.62 12.45 -23.34
N PHE A 101 -21.34 12.79 -23.55
CA PHE A 101 -20.72 13.94 -22.86
C PHE A 101 -21.32 15.28 -23.29
N GLY A 102 -21.75 15.41 -24.55
CA GLY A 102 -22.42 16.58 -25.09
C GLY A 102 -23.78 16.88 -24.45
N GLU A 103 -24.39 15.92 -23.75
CA GLU A 103 -25.61 16.12 -22.94
C GLU A 103 -25.35 16.88 -21.62
N LEU A 104 -24.10 17.27 -21.33
CA LEU A 104 -23.76 18.10 -20.18
C LEU A 104 -24.36 19.51 -20.33
N ALA A 105 -25.36 19.82 -19.51
CA ALA A 105 -26.17 21.02 -19.67
C ALA A 105 -25.37 22.32 -19.42
N GLY A 106 -25.80 23.43 -20.03
CA GLY A 106 -25.26 24.77 -19.77
C GLY A 106 -23.90 25.06 -20.43
N GLY A 107 -23.52 24.30 -21.47
CA GLY A 107 -22.27 24.53 -22.21
C GLY A 107 -21.00 24.24 -21.41
N ARG A 108 -21.11 23.44 -20.34
CA ARG A 108 -19.97 23.05 -19.51
C ARG A 108 -19.02 22.16 -20.32
N PRO A 109 -17.70 22.39 -20.27
CA PRO A 109 -16.76 21.61 -21.07
C PRO A 109 -16.50 20.23 -20.43
N THR A 110 -16.17 19.26 -21.28
CA THR A 110 -15.50 18.03 -20.88
C THR A 110 -14.08 18.05 -21.42
N TYR A 111 -13.11 17.80 -20.54
CA TYR A 111 -11.69 17.73 -20.86
C TYR A 111 -11.27 16.27 -20.98
N HIS A 112 -10.78 15.87 -22.14
CA HIS A 112 -10.44 14.47 -22.44
C HIS A 112 -8.94 14.23 -22.34
N MET A 113 -8.58 13.02 -21.90
CA MET A 113 -7.24 12.46 -22.01
C MET A 113 -7.21 11.34 -23.05
N LEU A 114 -6.01 11.00 -23.52
CA LEU A 114 -5.81 9.81 -24.34
C LEU A 114 -5.68 8.56 -23.45
N GLY A 115 -6.20 7.45 -23.95
CA GLY A 115 -6.02 6.13 -23.36
C GLY A 115 -5.65 5.10 -24.44
N ASN A 116 -4.95 4.04 -24.04
CA ASN A 116 -4.46 3.01 -24.95
C ASN A 116 -5.61 2.29 -25.67
N HIS A 117 -6.76 2.07 -25.03
CA HIS A 117 -7.90 1.43 -25.69
C HIS A 117 -8.43 2.27 -26.85
N CYS A 118 -8.35 3.61 -26.77
CA CYS A 118 -8.65 4.47 -27.92
C CYS A 118 -7.62 4.29 -29.04
N LEU A 119 -6.32 4.27 -28.68
CA LEU A 119 -5.22 4.18 -29.65
C LEU A 119 -5.07 2.80 -30.30
N TYR A 120 -5.62 1.75 -29.70
CA TYR A 120 -5.77 0.46 -30.38
C TYR A 120 -6.75 0.57 -31.56
N ASN A 121 -7.73 1.45 -31.47
CA ASN A 121 -8.86 1.53 -32.38
C ASN A 121 -8.73 2.61 -33.45
N LEU A 122 -8.24 3.79 -33.08
CA LEU A 122 -8.08 4.92 -33.98
C LEU A 122 -6.68 5.52 -33.85
N PRO A 123 -6.05 5.96 -34.97
CA PRO A 123 -4.83 6.73 -34.91
C PRO A 123 -5.09 8.11 -34.30
N ARG A 124 -4.04 8.74 -33.75
CA ARG A 124 -4.12 10.09 -33.14
C ARG A 124 -4.68 11.13 -34.10
N THR A 125 -4.32 11.03 -35.38
CA THR A 125 -4.78 11.91 -36.46
C THR A 125 -6.29 11.90 -36.65
N GLU A 126 -6.97 10.81 -36.28
CA GLU A 126 -8.43 10.72 -36.33
C GLU A 126 -9.08 11.02 -34.98
N LEU A 127 -8.42 10.64 -33.88
CA LEU A 127 -8.97 10.77 -32.53
C LEU A 127 -8.89 12.21 -31.99
N LEU A 128 -7.74 12.88 -32.13
CA LEU A 128 -7.52 14.21 -31.56
C LEU A 128 -8.50 15.28 -32.07
N PRO A 129 -8.85 15.32 -33.38
CA PRO A 129 -9.88 16.24 -33.87
C PRO A 129 -11.25 16.03 -33.22
N LEU A 130 -11.59 14.82 -32.77
CA LEU A 130 -12.87 14.53 -32.11
C LEU A 130 -12.87 14.97 -30.65
N LEU A 131 -11.74 14.85 -29.96
CA LEU A 131 -11.62 15.17 -28.53
C LEU A 131 -11.53 16.67 -28.26
N ASN A 132 -11.26 17.48 -29.28
CA ASN A 132 -11.25 18.94 -29.24
C ASN A 132 -10.48 19.52 -28.03
N MET A 133 -9.27 19.03 -27.81
CA MET A 133 -8.44 19.39 -26.66
C MET A 133 -7.93 20.84 -26.76
N PRO A 134 -7.87 21.61 -25.64
CA PRO A 134 -7.48 23.02 -25.66
C PRO A 134 -5.96 23.21 -25.64
N THR A 135 -5.26 22.80 -26.70
CA THR A 135 -3.78 22.70 -26.71
C THR A 135 -3.04 24.01 -26.98
N ASN A 136 -3.75 25.11 -27.32
CA ASN A 136 -3.17 26.42 -27.68
C ASN A 136 -1.96 26.32 -28.64
N SER A 137 -1.97 25.33 -29.54
CA SER A 137 -0.85 24.98 -30.39
C SER A 137 -1.32 24.72 -31.81
N SER A 138 -0.49 25.08 -32.80
CA SER A 138 -0.67 24.68 -34.19
C SER A 138 -0.25 23.23 -34.44
N ASP A 139 0.32 22.55 -33.44
CA ASP A 139 0.68 21.14 -33.53
C ASP A 139 -0.57 20.26 -33.39
N SER A 140 -1.02 19.70 -34.51
CA SER A 140 -2.18 18.81 -34.58
C SER A 140 -1.98 17.46 -33.90
N ASP A 141 -0.74 17.10 -33.55
CA ASP A 141 -0.42 15.85 -32.85
C ASP A 141 -0.29 16.04 -31.33
N ARG A 142 -0.32 17.28 -30.83
CA ARG A 142 -0.25 17.57 -29.40
C ARG A 142 -1.54 17.17 -28.69
N ALA A 143 -1.44 16.47 -27.55
CA ALA A 143 -2.58 16.08 -26.71
C ALA A 143 -2.43 16.46 -25.21
N TYR A 144 -1.40 17.22 -24.86
CA TYR A 144 -1.22 17.77 -23.52
C TYR A 144 -1.58 19.26 -23.48
N TYR A 145 -2.22 19.69 -22.40
CA TYR A 145 -2.76 21.04 -22.24
C TYR A 145 -2.91 21.39 -20.76
N ASP A 146 -3.26 22.64 -20.47
CA ASP A 146 -3.64 23.07 -19.13
C ASP A 146 -4.90 23.92 -19.19
N ILE A 147 -5.62 23.96 -18.06
CA ILE A 147 -6.82 24.77 -17.88
C ILE A 147 -6.74 25.51 -16.54
N SER A 148 -7.34 26.69 -16.49
CA SER A 148 -7.46 27.48 -15.26
C SER A 148 -8.93 27.60 -14.88
N PRO A 149 -9.46 26.71 -14.02
CA PRO A 149 -10.88 26.73 -13.67
C PRO A 149 -11.27 27.96 -12.85
N CYS A 150 -10.34 28.53 -12.08
CA CYS A 150 -10.49 29.80 -11.38
C CYS A 150 -9.11 30.43 -11.09
N PRO A 151 -9.04 31.72 -10.71
CA PRO A 151 -7.79 32.37 -10.33
C PRO A 151 -7.04 31.61 -9.23
N GLY A 152 -5.73 31.44 -9.39
CA GLY A 152 -4.88 30.71 -8.45
C GLY A 152 -4.87 29.19 -8.64
N PHE A 153 -5.66 28.65 -9.57
CA PHE A 153 -5.68 27.22 -9.89
C PHE A 153 -5.34 26.94 -11.34
N ARG A 154 -4.52 25.91 -11.55
CA ARG A 154 -4.20 25.34 -12.85
C ARG A 154 -4.28 23.82 -12.78
N ILE A 155 -4.98 23.21 -13.74
CA ILE A 155 -5.02 21.77 -13.94
C ILE A 155 -4.19 21.49 -15.18
N VAL A 156 -3.16 20.66 -15.04
CA VAL A 156 -2.27 20.25 -16.14
C VAL A 156 -2.63 18.84 -16.56
N VAL A 157 -2.92 18.67 -17.85
CA VAL A 157 -3.22 17.39 -18.48
C VAL A 157 -2.03 16.98 -19.32
N LEU A 158 -1.40 15.87 -18.93
CA LEU A 158 -0.25 15.30 -19.63
C LEU A 158 -0.72 14.23 -20.61
N ASP A 159 -0.02 14.14 -21.74
CA ASP A 159 -0.20 13.06 -22.70
C ASP A 159 0.80 11.94 -22.41
N ALA A 160 0.34 10.91 -21.71
CA ALA A 160 1.15 9.72 -21.42
C ALA A 160 1.53 8.92 -22.68
N TYR A 161 0.94 9.23 -23.84
CA TYR A 161 1.23 8.63 -25.13
C TYR A 161 2.00 9.57 -26.07
N ASP A 162 2.55 10.68 -25.56
CA ASP A 162 3.37 11.58 -26.37
C ASP A 162 4.65 10.89 -26.84
N PHE A 163 5.28 10.09 -25.99
CA PHE A 163 6.35 9.15 -26.39
C PHE A 163 5.84 7.71 -26.33
N SER A 164 5.32 7.20 -27.45
CA SER A 164 4.66 5.90 -27.49
C SER A 164 4.77 5.21 -28.85
N ALA A 165 4.77 3.88 -28.81
CA ALA A 165 4.63 3.01 -29.98
C ALA A 165 3.18 2.95 -30.51
N LEU A 166 2.20 3.48 -29.76
CA LEU A 166 0.79 3.48 -30.11
C LEU A 166 0.34 4.82 -30.70
N GLY A 167 -0.70 4.76 -31.54
CA GLY A 167 -1.44 5.93 -32.01
C GLY A 167 -0.80 6.69 -33.18
N ARG A 168 0.50 6.51 -33.43
CA ARG A 168 1.21 7.07 -34.60
C ARG A 168 1.56 5.98 -35.60
N ALA A 169 1.80 6.37 -36.85
CA ALA A 169 2.31 5.45 -37.87
C ALA A 169 3.68 4.87 -37.45
N GLN A 170 3.98 3.64 -37.86
CA GLN A 170 5.20 2.94 -37.42
C GLN A 170 6.49 3.66 -37.85
N ASP A 171 6.46 4.35 -38.99
CA ASP A 171 7.55 5.16 -39.53
C ASP A 171 7.65 6.56 -38.92
N HIS A 172 6.71 6.94 -38.04
CA HIS A 172 6.78 8.21 -37.32
C HIS A 172 8.02 8.22 -36.41
N PRO A 173 8.85 9.29 -36.40
CA PRO A 173 10.10 9.33 -35.63
C PRO A 173 9.91 8.97 -34.15
N THR A 174 8.89 9.52 -33.51
CA THR A 174 8.55 9.22 -32.11
C THR A 174 8.12 7.77 -31.89
N ALA A 175 7.33 7.18 -32.80
CA ALA A 175 6.89 5.79 -32.67
C ALA A 175 8.07 4.83 -32.87
N THR A 176 8.91 5.09 -33.87
CA THR A 176 10.15 4.36 -34.11
C THR A 176 11.09 4.46 -32.91
N ALA A 177 11.26 5.66 -32.33
CA ALA A 177 12.12 5.86 -31.16
C ALA A 177 11.55 5.14 -29.91
N ALA A 178 10.24 5.21 -29.69
CA ALA A 178 9.57 4.51 -28.59
C ALA A 178 9.65 2.98 -28.73
N LEU A 179 9.52 2.45 -29.95
CA LEU A 179 9.70 1.03 -30.24
C LEU A 179 11.14 0.57 -29.96
N ARG A 180 12.15 1.33 -30.41
CA ARG A 180 13.56 1.02 -30.09
C ARG A 180 13.82 1.07 -28.60
N PHE A 181 13.33 2.11 -27.92
CA PHE A 181 13.43 2.23 -26.46
C PHE A 181 12.81 1.02 -25.76
N LEU A 182 11.65 0.56 -26.22
CA LEU A 182 11.01 -0.64 -25.70
C LEU A 182 11.81 -1.91 -26.01
N GLU A 183 12.38 -2.03 -27.21
CA GLU A 183 13.23 -3.16 -27.62
C GLU A 183 14.52 -3.26 -26.80
N GLU A 184 15.15 -2.14 -26.50
CA GLU A 184 16.37 -2.05 -25.68
C GLU A 184 16.11 -2.42 -24.21
N ASN A 185 14.93 -2.09 -23.69
CA ASN A 185 14.59 -2.26 -22.29
C ASN A 185 13.72 -3.50 -22.00
N ASN A 186 13.20 -4.15 -23.03
CA ASN A 186 12.48 -5.43 -22.93
C ASN A 186 13.17 -6.49 -23.82
N PRO A 187 13.92 -7.45 -23.25
CA PRO A 187 14.62 -8.46 -24.03
C PRO A 187 13.70 -9.56 -24.57
N ASN A 188 12.41 -9.56 -24.21
CA ASN A 188 11.47 -10.57 -24.68
C ASN A 188 11.20 -10.42 -26.18
N ALA A 189 11.02 -11.55 -26.86
CA ALA A 189 10.57 -11.56 -28.25
C ALA A 189 9.13 -11.04 -28.36
N ASP A 190 8.27 -11.42 -27.40
CA ASP A 190 6.95 -10.81 -27.21
C ASP A 190 7.09 -9.58 -26.30
N LYS A 191 6.99 -8.39 -26.87
CA LYS A 191 7.07 -7.13 -26.12
C LYS A 191 5.88 -6.91 -25.18
N ASN A 192 4.86 -7.77 -25.24
CA ASN A 192 3.76 -7.78 -24.27
C ASN A 192 4.05 -8.65 -23.04
N SER A 193 5.07 -9.52 -23.12
CA SER A 193 5.45 -10.36 -22.00
C SER A 193 6.32 -9.57 -21.02
N SER A 194 5.95 -9.66 -19.76
CA SER A 194 6.79 -9.23 -18.63
C SER A 194 7.59 -10.39 -18.02
N ASP A 195 7.52 -11.59 -18.60
CA ASP A 195 8.23 -12.76 -18.09
C ASP A 195 9.74 -12.52 -18.13
N GLY A 196 10.43 -12.87 -17.05
CA GLY A 196 11.87 -12.66 -16.94
C GLY A 196 12.29 -11.20 -16.69
N LEU A 197 11.36 -10.23 -16.72
CA LEU A 197 11.61 -8.85 -16.28
C LEU A 197 11.46 -8.74 -14.75
N ALA A 198 12.41 -8.06 -14.10
CA ALA A 198 12.42 -7.83 -12.66
C ALA A 198 12.44 -6.33 -12.31
N GLY A 199 11.86 -5.96 -11.17
CA GLY A 199 11.84 -4.57 -10.69
C GLY A 199 11.17 -3.60 -11.68
N THR A 200 11.77 -2.43 -11.87
CA THR A 200 11.27 -1.39 -12.80
C THR A 200 11.23 -1.84 -14.25
N ALA A 201 11.99 -2.88 -14.61
CA ALA A 201 12.01 -3.39 -15.98
C ALA A 201 10.66 -3.96 -16.43
N ARG A 202 9.81 -4.41 -15.48
CA ARG A 202 8.44 -4.85 -15.80
C ARG A 202 7.55 -3.77 -16.40
N ARG A 203 7.93 -2.49 -16.28
CA ARG A 203 7.21 -1.35 -16.88
C ARG A 203 7.47 -1.24 -18.39
N PHE A 204 8.51 -1.88 -18.92
CA PHE A 204 8.83 -1.88 -20.35
C PHE A 204 8.07 -2.99 -21.08
N VAL A 205 6.74 -2.92 -21.08
CA VAL A 205 5.90 -3.83 -21.86
C VAL A 205 4.95 -3.02 -22.72
N ALA A 206 4.77 -3.45 -23.97
CA ALA A 206 3.95 -2.73 -24.94
C ALA A 206 2.45 -2.81 -24.59
N TYR A 207 2.03 -3.91 -23.94
CA TYR A 207 0.62 -4.31 -23.80
C TYR A 207 -0.20 -4.11 -25.11
N ASN A 208 0.44 -4.25 -26.27
CA ASN A 208 -0.19 -4.22 -27.58
C ASN A 208 -1.05 -5.48 -27.73
N GLY A 209 -2.38 -5.35 -27.66
CA GLY A 209 -3.34 -6.45 -27.70
C GLY A 209 -3.41 -7.28 -28.99
N GLY A 210 -2.28 -7.82 -29.47
CA GLY A 210 -2.16 -8.72 -30.62
C GLY A 210 -2.26 -10.19 -30.21
N VAL A 211 -3.06 -10.94 -30.97
CA VAL A 211 -3.21 -12.40 -30.87
C VAL A 211 -2.03 -13.08 -31.60
N GLY A 212 -1.21 -13.82 -30.83
CA GLY A 212 -0.51 -15.04 -31.23
C GLY A 212 0.37 -15.09 -32.49
N ALA A 213 1.68 -15.23 -32.28
CA ALA A 213 2.52 -16.10 -33.11
C ALA A 213 3.13 -17.19 -32.21
N ARG A 214 2.45 -18.34 -32.08
CA ARG A 214 3.13 -19.58 -31.71
C ARG A 214 4.03 -19.96 -32.89
N GLY A 215 5.30 -19.61 -32.82
CA GLY A 215 6.35 -20.17 -33.66
C GLY A 215 7.05 -21.30 -32.90
N GLU A 216 6.91 -22.52 -33.39
CA GLU A 216 7.75 -23.66 -33.00
C GLU A 216 9.24 -23.32 -33.24
N GLY A 217 10.12 -23.60 -32.26
CA GLY A 217 11.55 -23.41 -32.51
C GLY A 217 12.49 -23.51 -31.31
N ARG A 218 12.90 -24.75 -31.00
CA ARG A 218 14.18 -25.15 -30.38
C ARG A 218 14.59 -24.56 -29.01
N ARG A 219 14.58 -25.45 -28.00
CA ARG A 219 15.41 -25.37 -26.80
C ARG A 219 16.89 -25.15 -27.18
N VAL A 220 17.44 -23.99 -26.83
CA VAL A 220 18.89 -23.78 -26.75
C VAL A 220 19.30 -23.97 -25.28
N ARG A 221 20.18 -24.94 -25.03
CA ARG A 221 20.78 -25.18 -23.71
C ARG A 221 21.71 -24.02 -23.35
N PRO A 222 21.79 -23.59 -22.07
CA PRO A 222 22.83 -22.67 -21.64
C PRO A 222 24.20 -23.38 -21.66
N PRO A 223 25.30 -22.69 -22.03
CA PRO A 223 26.63 -23.28 -22.00
C PRO A 223 27.13 -23.43 -20.56
N ALA A 224 27.97 -24.44 -20.39
CA ALA A 224 28.50 -24.96 -19.15
C ALA A 224 29.44 -23.98 -18.41
N ASN A 225 29.44 -24.12 -17.08
CA ASN A 225 30.37 -23.49 -16.14
C ASN A 225 31.84 -23.73 -16.52
N GLY A 226 32.62 -22.64 -16.56
CA GLY A 226 34.09 -22.63 -16.48
C GLY A 226 34.56 -22.16 -15.10
N PRO A 227 35.77 -22.54 -14.65
CA PRO A 227 36.12 -22.63 -13.23
C PRO A 227 36.50 -21.29 -12.59
N ARG A 228 36.12 -21.15 -11.32
CA ARG A 228 36.51 -20.06 -10.41
C ARG A 228 38.01 -20.16 -10.09
N ARG A 229 38.75 -19.06 -10.29
CA ARG A 229 40.08 -18.86 -9.70
C ARG A 229 39.92 -18.16 -8.35
N GLY A 230 40.51 -18.77 -7.32
CA GLY A 230 40.56 -18.24 -5.96
C GLY A 230 41.56 -17.10 -5.81
N VAL A 231 41.33 -16.27 -4.79
CA VAL A 231 42.28 -15.27 -4.28
C VAL A 231 42.47 -15.55 -2.78
N PRO A 232 43.71 -15.48 -2.23
CA PRO A 232 44.06 -16.03 -0.92
C PRO A 232 43.62 -15.14 0.25
N GLY A 233 43.52 -15.78 1.41
CA GLY A 233 43.01 -15.22 2.66
C GLY A 233 43.90 -14.17 3.33
N VAL A 234 43.26 -13.42 4.21
CA VAL A 234 43.88 -12.52 5.17
C VAL A 234 43.53 -13.05 6.57
N ALA A 235 44.56 -13.21 7.40
CA ALA A 235 44.49 -13.73 8.76
C ALA A 235 43.78 -12.75 9.71
N PRO A 236 43.11 -13.25 10.77
CA PRO A 236 42.45 -12.40 11.76
C PRO A 236 43.45 -11.80 12.75
N VAL A 237 43.26 -10.53 13.08
CA VAL A 237 43.98 -9.81 14.14
C VAL A 237 43.22 -9.99 15.45
N GLU A 238 43.93 -10.49 16.47
CA GLU A 238 43.48 -10.58 17.86
C GLU A 238 43.19 -9.20 18.46
N LEU A 239 42.05 -9.06 19.13
CA LEU A 239 41.77 -7.94 20.04
C LEU A 239 41.68 -8.47 21.47
N GLN A 240 42.60 -7.96 22.28
CA GLN A 240 42.76 -8.27 23.69
C GLN A 240 41.58 -7.77 24.53
N ARG A 241 41.30 -8.52 25.59
CA ARG A 241 40.32 -8.23 26.65
C ARG A 241 40.81 -7.05 27.51
N GLY A 242 39.93 -6.08 27.73
CA GLY A 242 40.06 -5.04 28.75
C GLY A 242 38.98 -5.19 29.82
N ASP A 243 39.41 -5.13 31.06
CA ASP A 243 38.69 -5.39 32.30
C ASP A 243 37.77 -4.22 32.72
N GLY A 244 36.84 -4.51 33.63
CA GLY A 244 35.62 -3.77 33.91
C GLY A 244 35.72 -2.43 34.65
N ARG A 245 34.54 -1.81 34.79
CA ARG A 245 33.97 -1.22 36.02
C ARG A 245 32.60 -0.61 35.72
N ARG A 246 31.58 -1.04 36.48
CA ARG A 246 30.25 -0.40 36.59
C ARG A 246 30.34 0.84 37.49
N PRO A 247 29.44 1.82 37.29
CA PRO A 247 28.88 2.61 38.39
C PRO A 247 27.33 2.52 38.43
N PRO A 248 26.70 3.01 39.52
CA PRO A 248 25.61 2.30 40.18
C PRO A 248 24.19 2.75 39.82
N VAL A 249 23.26 1.87 40.18
CA VAL A 249 21.81 2.04 40.23
C VAL A 249 21.44 3.07 41.29
N LEU A 250 20.57 4.03 40.96
CA LEU A 250 19.84 4.84 41.93
C LEU A 250 18.34 4.70 41.68
N GLU A 251 17.67 4.03 42.61
CA GLU A 251 16.22 4.03 42.80
C GLU A 251 15.84 5.36 43.49
N MET A 252 14.85 6.09 42.95
CA MET A 252 13.97 6.95 43.75
C MET A 252 12.64 7.15 43.03
N ALA A 253 11.58 6.68 43.67
CA ALA A 253 10.21 7.11 43.44
C ALA A 253 9.98 8.49 44.07
N ALA A 254 9.30 9.39 43.36
CA ALA A 254 8.23 10.24 43.88
C ALA A 254 7.70 11.17 42.77
N ALA A 255 6.38 11.16 42.63
CA ALA A 255 5.62 12.10 41.82
C ALA A 255 5.90 13.55 42.23
N ASN A 256 5.98 14.44 41.25
CA ASN A 256 5.53 15.83 41.35
C ASN A 256 5.23 16.37 39.96
N GLY A 257 4.01 16.90 39.80
CA GLY A 257 3.45 17.36 38.54
C GLY A 257 4.30 18.45 37.87
N ILE A 258 4.56 18.26 36.59
CA ILE A 258 5.10 19.32 35.74
C ILE A 258 3.90 20.14 35.26
N ALA A 259 3.78 21.34 35.82
CA ALA A 259 2.99 22.39 35.21
C ALA A 259 3.66 22.80 33.89
N VAL A 260 3.08 22.36 32.76
CA VAL A 260 3.53 22.76 31.43
C VAL A 260 2.92 24.13 31.12
N ASN A 261 3.66 25.20 31.42
CA ASN A 261 3.40 26.53 30.90
C ASN A 261 4.31 26.75 29.68
N GLY A 262 3.78 26.44 28.51
CA GLY A 262 4.29 26.79 27.19
C GLY A 262 3.13 26.62 26.24
N SER A 263 2.85 27.60 25.38
CA SER A 263 1.76 27.50 24.40
C SER A 263 1.97 26.25 23.54
N ALA A 264 1.28 25.15 23.87
CA ALA A 264 1.44 23.89 23.17
C ALA A 264 1.03 24.14 21.72
N LYS A 265 1.99 24.02 20.80
CA LYS A 265 1.66 24.00 19.37
C LYS A 265 0.64 22.87 19.16
N ALA A 266 -0.32 23.07 18.27
CA ALA A 266 -1.22 21.98 17.89
C ALA A 266 -0.43 20.92 17.10
N PRO A 267 -0.76 19.63 17.22
CA PRO A 267 -0.16 18.60 16.37
C PRO A 267 -0.53 18.83 14.90
N LEU A 268 0.38 18.48 13.99
CA LEU A 268 0.15 18.50 12.53
C LEU A 268 -0.99 17.55 12.15
N PHE A 269 -1.01 16.38 12.79
CA PHE A 269 -2.09 15.41 12.76
C PHE A 269 -1.93 14.44 13.93
N SER A 270 -2.99 13.68 14.20
CA SER A 270 -2.93 12.57 15.16
C SER A 270 -3.54 11.31 14.54
N PHE A 271 -3.13 10.13 15.01
CA PHE A 271 -3.66 8.85 14.51
C PHE A 271 -3.73 7.77 15.60
N GLY A 272 -4.71 6.87 15.50
CA GLY A 272 -4.90 5.76 16.45
C GLY A 272 -3.94 4.59 16.18
N VAL A 273 -3.53 3.88 17.22
CA VAL A 273 -2.69 2.67 17.11
C VAL A 273 -3.17 1.54 18.01
N ILE A 274 -3.17 0.32 17.48
CA ILE A 274 -3.43 -0.92 18.22
C ILE A 274 -2.66 -2.08 17.58
N ALA A 275 -2.24 -3.05 18.39
CA ALA A 275 -1.52 -4.24 17.94
C ALA A 275 -2.14 -5.51 18.54
N ASP A 276 -2.03 -6.61 17.79
CA ASP A 276 -2.28 -7.98 18.27
C ASP A 276 -3.64 -8.14 18.97
N VAL A 277 -4.72 -7.75 18.28
CA VAL A 277 -6.10 -8.01 18.75
C VAL A 277 -6.32 -9.51 18.91
N GLN A 278 -5.87 -10.32 17.94
CA GLN A 278 -5.91 -11.79 17.99
C GLN A 278 -7.24 -12.34 18.53
N TYR A 279 -8.38 -11.81 18.06
CA TYR A 279 -9.68 -12.28 18.49
C TYR A 279 -9.90 -13.74 18.05
N ALA A 280 -10.48 -14.54 18.95
CA ALA A 280 -11.05 -15.84 18.62
C ALA A 280 -12.18 -16.17 19.60
N ASP A 281 -13.26 -16.78 19.09
CA ASP A 281 -14.38 -17.21 19.93
C ASP A 281 -14.09 -18.57 20.61
N ILE A 282 -13.05 -18.58 21.43
CA ILE A 282 -12.57 -19.72 22.21
C ILE A 282 -12.32 -19.30 23.65
N PRO A 283 -12.29 -20.24 24.63
CA PRO A 283 -11.91 -19.93 26.00
C PRO A 283 -10.50 -19.32 26.09
N ASP A 284 -10.28 -18.51 27.12
CA ASP A 284 -8.96 -17.94 27.41
C ASP A 284 -7.89 -19.02 27.53
N GLY A 285 -6.68 -18.69 27.10
CA GLY A 285 -5.56 -19.62 27.05
C GLY A 285 -4.29 -19.01 27.57
N ARG A 286 -3.17 -19.61 27.16
CA ARG A 286 -1.83 -19.13 27.49
C ARG A 286 -0.91 -19.24 26.28
N SER A 287 0.08 -18.36 26.22
CA SER A 287 1.22 -18.51 25.32
C SER A 287 2.07 -19.72 25.71
N PHE A 288 3.02 -20.11 24.87
CA PHE A 288 4.00 -21.16 25.17
C PHE A 288 4.80 -20.86 26.45
N LEU A 289 5.04 -19.58 26.76
CA LEU A 289 5.73 -19.12 27.97
C LEU A 289 4.79 -18.97 29.18
N GLY A 290 3.53 -19.40 29.06
CA GLY A 290 2.54 -19.35 30.14
C GLY A 290 1.85 -18.00 30.32
N VAL A 291 2.06 -17.03 29.44
CA VAL A 291 1.43 -15.70 29.53
C VAL A 291 -0.06 -15.80 29.17
N PRO A 292 -0.99 -15.32 30.00
CA PRO A 292 -2.43 -15.38 29.72
C PRO A 292 -2.82 -14.69 28.40
N ARG A 293 -3.76 -15.30 27.67
CA ARG A 293 -4.31 -14.82 26.40
C ARG A 293 -5.84 -14.76 26.48
N TYR A 294 -6.43 -13.59 26.29
CA TYR A 294 -7.87 -13.33 26.50
C TYR A 294 -8.62 -13.18 25.17
N TYR A 295 -8.79 -14.28 24.43
CA TYR A 295 -9.22 -14.28 23.03
C TYR A 295 -10.59 -13.63 22.76
N ARG A 296 -11.57 -13.84 23.64
CA ARG A 296 -12.88 -13.19 23.51
C ARG A 296 -12.87 -11.75 23.98
N HIS A 297 -12.03 -11.44 24.97
CA HIS A 297 -11.97 -10.10 25.55
C HIS A 297 -11.25 -9.10 24.62
N SER A 298 -10.33 -9.57 23.79
CA SER A 298 -9.50 -8.68 22.98
C SER A 298 -10.30 -7.77 22.03
N ILE A 299 -11.45 -8.23 21.52
CA ILE A 299 -12.34 -7.37 20.72
C ILE A 299 -12.94 -6.23 21.55
N SER A 300 -13.14 -6.42 22.86
CA SER A 300 -13.57 -5.35 23.75
C SER A 300 -12.48 -4.28 23.95
N VAL A 301 -11.20 -4.65 23.85
CA VAL A 301 -10.09 -3.68 23.83
C VAL A 301 -10.19 -2.82 22.57
N LEU A 302 -10.43 -3.45 21.41
CA LEU A 302 -10.65 -2.71 20.15
C LEU A 302 -11.88 -1.80 20.21
N GLN A 303 -12.99 -2.27 20.78
CA GLN A 303 -14.19 -1.45 20.97
C GLN A 303 -13.92 -0.20 21.80
N ARG A 304 -13.14 -0.33 22.89
CA ARG A 304 -12.69 0.81 23.69
C ARG A 304 -11.77 1.74 22.90
N ALA A 305 -10.87 1.18 22.10
CA ALA A 305 -9.97 1.95 21.23
C ALA A 305 -10.77 2.82 20.26
N VAL A 306 -11.66 2.21 19.48
CA VAL A 306 -12.52 2.91 18.50
C VAL A 306 -13.40 3.96 19.18
N SER A 307 -14.00 3.64 20.33
CA SER A 307 -14.77 4.60 21.10
C SER A 307 -13.91 5.80 21.52
N ARG A 308 -12.71 5.56 22.06
CA ARG A 308 -11.79 6.63 22.49
C ARG A 308 -11.32 7.48 21.32
N TRP A 309 -10.96 6.87 20.21
CA TRP A 309 -10.55 7.55 18.98
C TRP A 309 -11.67 8.44 18.42
N ASN A 310 -12.90 7.94 18.40
CA ASN A 310 -14.06 8.73 18.00
C ASN A 310 -14.31 9.89 18.96
N THR A 311 -14.16 9.71 20.29
CA THR A 311 -14.33 10.83 21.24
C THR A 311 -13.24 11.90 21.13
N HIS A 312 -12.07 11.57 20.59
CA HIS A 312 -11.00 12.54 20.38
C HIS A 312 -11.34 13.53 19.24
N ASN A 313 -12.24 13.17 18.31
CA ASN A 313 -12.72 14.01 17.18
C ASN A 313 -11.65 14.59 16.23
N ASN A 314 -10.36 14.22 16.35
CA ASN A 314 -9.26 14.81 15.57
C ASN A 314 -8.22 13.80 15.07
N LEU A 315 -8.53 12.50 15.11
CA LEU A 315 -7.64 11.48 14.54
C LEU A 315 -7.88 11.38 13.04
N LYS A 316 -6.84 11.56 12.23
CA LYS A 316 -6.93 11.50 10.76
C LYS A 316 -7.11 10.08 10.24
N PHE A 317 -6.56 9.09 10.95
CA PHE A 317 -6.62 7.67 10.60
C PHE A 317 -6.29 6.82 11.84
N ALA A 318 -6.41 5.50 11.71
CA ALA A 318 -5.90 4.53 12.68
C ALA A 318 -5.06 3.46 11.97
N ILE A 319 -4.11 2.84 12.68
CA ILE A 319 -3.31 1.72 12.18
C ILE A 319 -3.49 0.49 13.09
N ASN A 320 -3.86 -0.64 12.49
CA ASN A 320 -3.79 -1.96 13.10
C ASN A 320 -2.48 -2.66 12.73
N PHE A 321 -1.63 -2.93 13.72
CA PHE A 321 -0.29 -3.52 13.56
C PHE A 321 -0.30 -5.05 13.39
N GLY A 322 -1.28 -5.59 12.66
CA GLY A 322 -1.34 -7.02 12.33
C GLY A 322 -2.09 -7.86 13.35
N ASP A 323 -2.04 -9.18 13.15
CA ASP A 323 -2.61 -10.20 14.03
C ASP A 323 -4.06 -9.91 14.47
N ILE A 324 -4.92 -9.76 13.47
CA ILE A 324 -6.34 -9.37 13.65
C ILE A 324 -7.17 -10.45 14.38
N ILE A 325 -6.91 -11.73 14.08
CA ILE A 325 -7.52 -12.89 14.73
C ILE A 325 -6.45 -13.91 15.09
N ASP A 326 -6.70 -14.74 16.10
CA ASP A 326 -5.71 -15.71 16.58
C ASP A 326 -5.60 -16.95 15.67
N GLY A 327 -4.42 -17.58 15.64
CA GLY A 327 -4.14 -18.81 14.91
C GLY A 327 -4.96 -20.03 15.37
N PHE A 328 -5.42 -20.03 16.63
CA PHE A 328 -6.33 -21.03 17.20
C PHE A 328 -7.80 -20.76 16.88
N CYS A 329 -8.14 -19.69 16.17
CA CYS A 329 -9.47 -19.53 15.62
C CYS A 329 -9.83 -20.76 14.76
N PRO A 330 -10.98 -21.43 15.00
CA PRO A 330 -11.42 -22.54 14.15
C PRO A 330 -11.44 -22.12 12.69
N LYS A 331 -10.84 -22.93 11.81
CA LYS A 331 -10.55 -22.53 10.41
C LYS A 331 -11.80 -22.27 9.59
N ASP A 332 -12.89 -22.96 9.89
CA ASP A 332 -14.22 -22.72 9.33
C ASP A 332 -14.84 -21.38 9.79
N LYS A 333 -14.35 -20.80 10.89
CA LYS A 333 -14.79 -19.52 11.45
C LYS A 333 -13.85 -18.35 11.17
N SER A 334 -12.67 -18.58 10.60
CA SER A 334 -11.65 -17.53 10.37
C SER A 334 -12.21 -16.32 9.62
N LEU A 335 -12.97 -16.54 8.53
CA LEU A 335 -13.56 -15.44 7.76
C LEU A 335 -14.55 -14.62 8.58
N TRP A 336 -15.43 -15.29 9.34
CA TRP A 336 -16.39 -14.63 10.22
C TRP A 336 -15.69 -13.83 11.32
N ALA A 337 -14.65 -14.40 11.93
CA ALA A 337 -13.90 -13.74 13.00
C ALA A 337 -13.18 -12.49 12.48
N VAL A 338 -12.56 -12.57 11.30
CA VAL A 338 -11.96 -11.39 10.64
C VAL A 338 -13.02 -10.33 10.37
N GLN A 339 -14.16 -10.71 9.78
CA GLN A 339 -15.24 -9.76 9.51
C GLN A 339 -15.74 -9.11 10.79
N LYS A 340 -15.92 -9.87 11.87
CA LYS A 340 -16.36 -9.36 13.16
C LYS A 340 -15.41 -8.31 13.74
N VAL A 341 -14.10 -8.49 13.60
CA VAL A 341 -13.10 -7.50 14.04
C VAL A 341 -13.09 -6.29 13.10
N LEU A 342 -13.24 -6.49 11.79
CA LEU A 342 -13.36 -5.41 10.82
C LEU A 342 -14.61 -4.55 11.03
N ASP A 343 -15.74 -5.16 11.40
CA ASP A 343 -16.98 -4.45 11.73
C ASP A 343 -16.79 -3.50 12.92
N GLU A 344 -15.84 -3.77 13.83
CA GLU A 344 -15.48 -2.84 14.89
C GLU A 344 -14.59 -1.69 14.39
N PHE A 345 -13.61 -1.98 13.53
CA PHE A 345 -12.80 -0.94 12.88
C PHE A 345 -13.64 -0.02 11.98
N ASP A 346 -14.65 -0.55 11.28
CA ASP A 346 -15.55 0.23 10.42
C ASP A 346 -16.44 1.21 11.21
N LYS A 347 -16.49 1.12 12.55
CA LYS A 347 -17.14 2.11 13.42
C LYS A 347 -16.25 3.33 13.71
N PHE A 348 -14.96 3.29 13.39
CA PHE A 348 -14.08 4.45 13.52
C PHE A 348 -14.43 5.51 12.46
N GLN A 349 -14.50 6.78 12.86
CA GLN A 349 -14.85 7.91 12.00
C GLN A 349 -13.64 8.41 11.17
N GLY A 350 -12.93 7.48 10.54
CA GLY A 350 -11.75 7.74 9.71
C GLY A 350 -11.26 6.48 9.01
N PRO A 351 -10.30 6.60 8.07
CA PRO A 351 -9.70 5.43 7.45
C PRO A 351 -8.88 4.63 8.47
N THR A 352 -8.98 3.30 8.37
CA THR A 352 -8.13 2.37 9.10
C THR A 352 -7.17 1.69 8.12
N TYR A 353 -5.89 1.74 8.45
CA TYR A 353 -4.83 1.06 7.72
C TYR A 353 -4.44 -0.21 8.46
N HIS A 354 -4.20 -1.27 7.70
CA HIS A 354 -3.92 -2.60 8.24
C HIS A 354 -2.60 -3.12 7.66
N MET A 355 -1.94 -3.99 8.42
CA MET A 355 -0.85 -4.84 7.94
C MET A 355 -1.10 -6.29 8.32
N PHE A 356 -0.33 -7.22 7.78
CA PHE A 356 -0.38 -8.62 8.21
C PHE A 356 0.44 -8.83 9.47
N GLY A 357 -0.04 -9.75 10.31
CA GLY A 357 0.84 -10.51 11.19
C GLY A 357 0.78 -12.00 10.86
N ASN A 358 1.59 -12.81 11.55
CA ASN A 358 1.63 -14.25 11.31
C ASN A 358 0.28 -14.92 11.58
N HIS A 359 -0.48 -14.49 12.59
CA HIS A 359 -1.79 -15.06 12.90
C HIS A 359 -2.84 -14.75 11.82
N CYS A 360 -2.71 -13.63 11.10
CA CYS A 360 -3.53 -13.39 9.91
C CYS A 360 -3.30 -14.51 8.88
N LEU A 361 -2.04 -14.82 8.59
CA LEU A 361 -1.62 -15.77 7.55
C LEU A 361 -1.80 -17.24 7.96
N TYR A 362 -1.98 -17.54 9.25
CA TYR A 362 -2.42 -18.87 9.72
C TYR A 362 -3.88 -19.17 9.37
N ASN A 363 -4.67 -18.15 9.05
CA ASN A 363 -6.12 -18.25 9.01
C ASN A 363 -6.68 -18.10 7.60
N LEU A 364 -6.21 -17.11 6.84
CA LEU A 364 -6.73 -16.84 5.50
C LEU A 364 -5.59 -16.66 4.49
N PRO A 365 -5.83 -16.98 3.20
CA PRO A 365 -4.86 -16.71 2.14
C PRO A 365 -4.51 -15.22 2.02
N ARG A 366 -3.26 -14.90 1.67
CA ARG A 366 -2.76 -13.53 1.49
C ARG A 366 -3.68 -12.68 0.62
N SER A 367 -4.02 -13.13 -0.59
CA SER A 367 -4.88 -12.39 -1.52
C SER A 367 -6.27 -12.08 -0.95
N LYS A 368 -6.82 -13.01 -0.15
CA LYS A 368 -8.09 -12.79 0.53
C LYS A 368 -7.97 -11.74 1.63
N LEU A 369 -6.88 -11.76 2.39
CA LEU A 369 -6.60 -10.77 3.43
C LEU A 369 -6.36 -9.36 2.85
N VAL A 370 -5.58 -9.22 1.78
CA VAL A 370 -5.38 -7.91 1.09
C VAL A 370 -6.74 -7.28 0.77
N SER A 371 -7.64 -8.07 0.18
CA SER A 371 -8.98 -7.62 -0.20
C SER A 371 -9.87 -7.30 1.01
N LEU A 372 -9.92 -8.17 2.03
CA LEU A 372 -10.75 -7.95 3.22
C LEU A 372 -10.29 -6.74 4.04
N LEU A 373 -8.97 -6.58 4.18
CA LEU A 373 -8.34 -5.50 4.93
C LEU A 373 -8.29 -4.18 4.13
N LYS A 374 -8.86 -4.14 2.92
CA LYS A 374 -8.93 -2.96 2.05
C LYS A 374 -7.56 -2.28 1.88
N MET A 375 -6.48 -3.06 1.79
CA MET A 375 -5.12 -2.51 1.68
C MET A 375 -5.00 -1.72 0.37
N PRO A 376 -4.36 -0.53 0.38
CA PRO A 376 -4.28 0.35 -0.79
C PRO A 376 -3.17 -0.11 -1.76
N THR A 377 -3.30 -1.33 -2.27
CA THR A 377 -2.32 -2.02 -3.10
C THR A 377 -2.98 -2.76 -4.25
N GLU A 378 -2.15 -3.18 -5.21
CA GLU A 378 -2.59 -4.07 -6.28
C GLU A 378 -2.34 -5.54 -5.91
N PHE A 379 -3.27 -6.41 -6.30
CA PHE A 379 -3.15 -7.87 -6.18
C PHE A 379 -2.92 -8.39 -4.76
N ASP A 380 -1.82 -9.09 -4.53
CA ASP A 380 -1.42 -9.76 -3.30
C ASP A 380 -0.30 -9.02 -2.55
N ARG A 381 0.10 -7.84 -3.03
CA ARG A 381 1.07 -6.97 -2.37
C ARG A 381 0.45 -6.38 -1.10
N ALA A 382 1.13 -6.45 0.04
CA ALA A 382 0.63 -5.93 1.32
C ALA A 382 1.52 -4.87 1.99
N TYR A 383 2.42 -4.28 1.21
CA TYR A 383 3.21 -3.11 1.60
C TYR A 383 2.82 -1.90 0.75
N TYR A 384 2.81 -0.73 1.38
CA TYR A 384 2.34 0.53 0.79
C TYR A 384 2.81 1.73 1.61
N ASP A 385 2.69 2.92 1.05
CA ASP A 385 2.95 4.18 1.73
C ASP A 385 1.85 5.22 1.43
N PHE A 386 1.72 6.22 2.30
CA PHE A 386 0.80 7.34 2.11
C PHE A 386 1.25 8.56 2.91
N SER A 387 0.82 9.76 2.50
CA SER A 387 1.16 11.03 3.16
C SER A 387 -0.09 11.67 3.79
N PRO A 388 -0.25 11.66 5.15
CA PRO A 388 -1.39 12.30 5.82
C PRO A 388 -1.32 13.83 5.85
N CYS A 389 -0.12 14.38 5.66
CA CYS A 389 0.19 15.80 5.45
C CYS A 389 1.46 15.93 4.59
N PRO A 390 1.78 17.13 4.07
CA PRO A 390 2.98 17.32 3.25
C PRO A 390 4.29 16.93 3.93
N GLU A 391 4.39 17.13 5.25
CA GLU A 391 5.62 16.96 6.03
C GLU A 391 5.90 15.51 6.45
N PHE A 392 4.92 14.62 6.35
CA PHE A 392 5.06 13.23 6.83
C PHE A 392 4.61 12.21 5.80
N ARG A 393 5.32 11.09 5.80
CA ARG A 393 4.95 9.86 5.09
C ARG A 393 4.90 8.70 6.07
N ILE A 394 3.83 7.91 5.96
CA ILE A 394 3.69 6.63 6.64
C ILE A 394 4.07 5.54 5.65
N VAL A 395 4.97 4.64 6.04
CA VAL A 395 5.40 3.50 5.22
C VAL A 395 5.02 2.23 5.98
N VAL A 396 4.23 1.36 5.35
CA VAL A 396 3.79 0.08 5.94
C VAL A 396 4.49 -1.06 5.21
N LEU A 397 5.27 -1.84 5.95
CA LEU A 397 5.97 -3.02 5.47
C LEU A 397 5.12 -4.28 5.61
N ASP A 398 5.31 -5.18 4.65
CA ASP A 398 4.89 -6.57 4.72
C ASP A 398 6.07 -7.41 5.21
N ALA A 399 6.13 -7.61 6.53
CA ALA A 399 7.16 -8.39 7.19
C ALA A 399 7.12 -9.90 6.88
N TYR A 400 6.13 -10.34 6.10
CA TYR A 400 5.94 -11.73 5.66
C TYR A 400 6.01 -11.88 4.14
N ASP A 401 6.51 -10.87 3.44
CA ASP A 401 6.76 -10.91 2.00
C ASP A 401 7.75 -12.04 1.64
N PHE A 402 8.84 -12.19 2.40
CA PHE A 402 9.69 -13.38 2.38
C PHE A 402 9.52 -14.20 3.66
N SER A 403 8.62 -15.19 3.63
CA SER A 403 8.38 -16.04 4.81
C SER A 403 7.88 -17.43 4.43
N CYS A 404 7.84 -18.33 5.43
CA CYS A 404 7.20 -19.64 5.31
C CYS A 404 5.66 -19.57 5.33
N LEU A 405 5.08 -18.36 5.43
CA LEU A 405 3.67 -18.11 5.66
C LEU A 405 3.08 -17.28 4.51
N GLY A 406 1.75 -17.37 4.33
CA GLY A 406 0.98 -16.50 3.45
C GLY A 406 1.04 -16.81 1.95
N TRP A 407 2.12 -17.41 1.46
CA TRP A 407 2.26 -17.89 0.09
C TRP A 407 1.81 -19.35 -0.08
N PRO A 408 1.33 -19.76 -1.28
CA PRO A 408 1.06 -21.16 -1.59
C PRO A 408 2.27 -22.07 -1.35
N GLN A 409 2.02 -23.35 -1.08
CA GLN A 409 3.08 -24.31 -0.74
C GLN A 409 4.10 -24.52 -1.87
N ASP A 410 3.65 -24.43 -3.12
CA ASP A 410 4.45 -24.54 -4.34
C ASP A 410 5.08 -23.21 -4.79
N HIS A 411 4.84 -22.11 -4.05
CA HIS A 411 5.40 -20.82 -4.39
C HIS A 411 6.92 -20.77 -4.16
N PRO A 412 7.71 -20.20 -5.09
CA PRO A 412 9.17 -20.11 -4.95
C PRO A 412 9.64 -19.44 -3.66
N VAL A 413 8.90 -18.44 -3.15
CA VAL A 413 9.22 -17.79 -1.87
C VAL A 413 9.08 -18.76 -0.70
N THR A 414 7.99 -19.55 -0.67
CA THR A 414 7.78 -20.55 0.39
C THR A 414 8.93 -21.55 0.44
N ALA A 415 9.32 -22.08 -0.72
CA ALA A 415 10.43 -23.01 -0.82
C ALA A 415 11.78 -22.38 -0.37
N ALA A 416 12.06 -21.15 -0.80
CA ALA A 416 13.28 -20.44 -0.43
C ALA A 416 13.32 -20.08 1.06
N ALA A 417 12.19 -19.65 1.64
CA ALA A 417 12.06 -19.31 3.05
C ALA A 417 12.19 -20.54 3.94
N LEU A 418 11.58 -21.67 3.56
CA LEU A 418 11.74 -22.94 4.27
C LEU A 418 13.21 -23.39 4.26
N LYS A 419 13.88 -23.31 3.11
CA LYS A 419 15.30 -23.64 3.00
C LYS A 419 16.16 -22.76 3.92
N LEU A 420 15.94 -21.44 3.92
CA LEU A 420 16.66 -20.53 4.81
C LEU A 420 16.41 -20.90 6.28
N LEU A 421 15.17 -21.19 6.63
CA LEU A 421 14.80 -21.53 8.00
C LEU A 421 15.41 -22.88 8.44
N ASP A 422 15.47 -23.87 7.54
CA ASP A 422 16.17 -25.14 7.78
C ASP A 422 17.67 -24.95 8.00
N GLU A 423 18.30 -24.04 7.26
CA GLU A 423 19.72 -23.70 7.41
C GLU A 423 20.02 -22.96 8.72
N LYS A 424 19.10 -22.11 9.19
CA LYS A 424 19.32 -21.21 10.35
C LYS A 424 18.77 -21.75 11.66
N ASN A 425 17.77 -22.61 11.63
CA ASN A 425 17.13 -23.18 12.81
C ASN A 425 17.24 -24.71 12.77
N PRO A 426 18.10 -25.32 13.62
CA PRO A 426 18.33 -26.76 13.61
C PRO A 426 17.17 -27.55 14.25
N ASN A 427 16.20 -26.89 14.89
CA ASN A 427 15.10 -27.56 15.56
C ASN A 427 14.16 -28.24 14.56
N SER A 428 13.52 -29.34 14.99
CA SER A 428 12.46 -30.00 14.23
C SER A 428 11.18 -29.16 14.24
N ASP A 429 10.79 -28.64 15.41
CA ASP A 429 9.79 -27.58 15.51
C ASP A 429 10.43 -26.24 15.16
N LYS A 430 10.15 -25.76 13.95
CA LYS A 430 10.66 -24.47 13.47
C LYS A 430 10.09 -23.26 14.21
N ASN A 431 9.09 -23.40 15.07
CA ASN A 431 8.68 -22.32 15.98
C ASN A 431 9.56 -22.23 17.22
N SER A 432 10.37 -23.25 17.53
CA SER A 432 11.25 -23.22 18.71
C SER A 432 12.52 -22.38 18.44
N PRO A 433 12.81 -21.37 19.28
CA PRO A 433 14.09 -20.66 19.26
C PRO A 433 15.13 -21.32 20.19
N GLU A 434 14.84 -22.50 20.75
CA GLU A 434 15.75 -23.19 21.68
C GLU A 434 17.08 -23.53 21.00
N GLY A 435 18.19 -23.41 21.74
CA GLY A 435 19.55 -23.60 21.20
C GLY A 435 20.07 -22.44 20.33
N LEU A 436 19.21 -21.54 19.85
CA LEU A 436 19.63 -20.33 19.14
C LEU A 436 20.06 -19.23 20.12
N VAL A 437 21.12 -18.49 19.75
CA VAL A 437 21.78 -17.51 20.63
C VAL A 437 21.63 -16.09 20.09
N GLY A 438 21.35 -15.15 21.00
CA GLY A 438 21.23 -13.73 20.68
C GLY A 438 20.19 -13.47 19.59
N VAL A 439 20.53 -12.59 18.64
CA VAL A 439 19.64 -12.21 17.53
C VAL A 439 19.33 -13.38 16.58
N HIS A 440 20.07 -14.50 16.61
CA HIS A 440 19.73 -15.66 15.77
C HIS A 440 18.45 -16.36 16.22
N ARG A 441 17.96 -16.11 17.45
CA ARG A 441 16.67 -16.62 17.95
C ARG A 441 15.49 -16.19 17.09
N ARG A 442 15.66 -15.17 16.26
CA ARG A 442 14.68 -14.65 15.31
C ARG A 442 14.32 -15.62 14.18
N PHE A 443 15.19 -16.59 13.88
CA PHE A 443 14.97 -17.56 12.80
C PHE A 443 13.97 -18.64 13.24
N VAL A 444 12.72 -18.25 13.39
CA VAL A 444 11.58 -19.11 13.74
C VAL A 444 10.45 -18.93 12.74
N LYS A 445 9.62 -19.96 12.57
CA LYS A 445 8.59 -20.06 11.52
C LYS A 445 7.48 -19.02 11.65
N PHE A 446 7.25 -18.47 12.84
CA PHE A 446 6.29 -17.41 13.06
C PHE A 446 6.79 -16.01 12.65
N ASN A 447 8.05 -15.89 12.22
CA ASN A 447 8.63 -14.66 11.68
C ASN A 447 8.75 -14.73 10.14
N GLY A 448 9.27 -13.64 9.58
CA GLY A 448 9.54 -13.48 8.16
C GLY A 448 10.58 -12.39 7.92
N ALA A 449 10.75 -12.06 6.65
CA ALA A 449 11.65 -11.04 6.13
C ALA A 449 10.92 -10.16 5.10
N VAL A 450 11.51 -9.00 4.85
CA VAL A 450 11.18 -8.16 3.70
C VAL A 450 11.88 -8.74 2.47
N GLY A 451 11.14 -8.99 1.40
CA GLY A 451 11.68 -9.51 0.15
C GLY A 451 12.52 -8.48 -0.60
N LYS A 452 13.34 -8.94 -1.56
CA LYS A 452 14.24 -8.07 -2.32
C LYS A 452 13.52 -6.94 -3.08
N GLU A 453 12.35 -7.25 -3.65
CA GLU A 453 11.55 -6.26 -4.36
C GLU A 453 11.03 -5.18 -3.40
N GLN A 454 10.56 -5.58 -2.22
CA GLN A 454 10.10 -4.65 -1.19
C GLN A 454 11.27 -3.85 -0.57
N LEU A 455 12.46 -4.43 -0.39
CA LEU A 455 13.66 -3.69 0.03
C LEU A 455 14.04 -2.59 -0.98
N SER A 456 14.00 -2.93 -2.27
CA SER A 456 14.23 -1.94 -3.34
C SER A 456 13.17 -0.85 -3.33
N TRP A 457 11.89 -1.22 -3.19
CA TRP A 457 10.80 -0.26 -3.07
C TRP A 457 10.94 0.65 -1.85
N LEU A 458 11.34 0.11 -0.70
CA LEU A 458 11.59 0.89 0.51
C LEU A 458 12.68 1.94 0.26
N ASN A 459 13.79 1.56 -0.37
CA ASN A 459 14.85 2.50 -0.75
C ASN A 459 14.31 3.66 -1.61
N ASP A 460 13.52 3.34 -2.64
CA ASP A 460 12.94 4.33 -3.54
C ASP A 460 11.99 5.29 -2.79
N VAL A 461 11.14 4.76 -1.90
CA VAL A 461 10.22 5.56 -1.08
C VAL A 461 10.97 6.48 -0.12
N LEU A 462 12.05 6.00 0.52
CA LEU A 462 12.84 6.82 1.44
C LEU A 462 13.66 7.89 0.70
N GLN A 463 14.12 7.60 -0.52
CA GLN A 463 14.76 8.59 -1.39
C GLN A 463 13.77 9.68 -1.82
N ASP A 464 12.57 9.30 -2.23
CA ASP A 464 11.50 10.23 -2.58
C ASP A 464 11.09 11.10 -1.38
N ALA A 465 10.88 10.49 -0.21
CA ALA A 465 10.57 11.23 1.02
C ALA A 465 11.69 12.22 1.39
N SER A 466 12.96 11.81 1.25
CA SER A 466 14.10 12.69 1.51
C SER A 466 14.15 13.88 0.54
N THR A 467 13.90 13.63 -0.75
CA THR A 467 13.85 14.67 -1.79
C THR A 467 12.74 15.68 -1.52
N ASN A 468 11.59 15.18 -1.08
CA ASN A 468 10.42 15.99 -0.72
C ASN A 468 10.45 16.53 0.71
N LYS A 469 11.57 16.36 1.44
CA LYS A 469 11.76 16.84 2.82
C LYS A 469 10.68 16.36 3.80
N GLN A 470 10.21 15.14 3.61
CA GLN A 470 9.24 14.51 4.49
C GLN A 470 9.96 13.74 5.61
N ASN A 471 9.38 13.74 6.80
CA ASN A 471 9.71 12.80 7.86
C ASN A 471 8.95 11.49 7.62
N VAL A 472 9.55 10.36 7.98
CA VAL A 472 8.98 9.03 7.76
C VAL A 472 8.74 8.32 9.09
N ILE A 473 7.52 7.77 9.22
CA ILE A 473 7.16 6.77 10.23
C ILE A 473 7.04 5.43 9.51
N LEU A 474 7.92 4.49 9.85
CA LEU A 474 7.97 3.15 9.29
C LEU A 474 7.20 2.18 10.20
N CYS A 475 6.27 1.43 9.64
CA CYS A 475 5.41 0.51 10.37
C CYS A 475 5.62 -0.92 9.85
N SER A 476 5.79 -1.87 10.75
CA SER A 476 5.95 -3.30 10.44
C SER A 476 5.27 -4.12 11.52
N HIS A 477 4.73 -5.31 11.24
CA HIS A 477 4.28 -6.17 12.34
C HIS A 477 5.48 -6.67 13.16
N LEU A 478 6.56 -7.11 12.50
CA LEU A 478 7.77 -7.59 13.16
C LEU A 478 8.70 -6.44 13.57
N PRO A 479 9.20 -6.41 14.82
CA PRO A 479 10.22 -5.47 15.28
C PRO A 479 11.50 -5.50 14.45
N MET A 480 12.12 -4.33 14.32
CA MET A 480 13.31 -4.09 13.48
C MET A 480 14.56 -3.69 14.28
N ASP A 481 14.48 -3.63 15.61
CA ASP A 481 15.63 -3.34 16.48
C ASP A 481 15.69 -4.28 17.69
N PRO A 482 16.84 -4.93 17.97
CA PRO A 482 17.00 -5.83 19.11
C PRO A 482 16.81 -5.20 20.49
N GLY A 483 16.88 -3.87 20.61
CA GLY A 483 16.62 -3.15 21.86
C GLY A 483 15.14 -2.93 22.12
N ALA A 484 14.28 -3.01 21.10
CA ALA A 484 12.84 -2.75 21.21
C ALA A 484 11.99 -4.03 21.33
N SER A 485 12.59 -5.22 21.29
CA SER A 485 11.86 -6.49 21.40
C SER A 485 12.75 -7.62 21.94
N SER A 486 12.13 -8.75 22.27
CA SER A 486 12.85 -10.01 22.47
C SER A 486 13.53 -10.45 21.16
N PRO A 487 14.69 -11.14 21.24
CA PRO A 487 15.39 -11.58 20.03
C PRO A 487 14.60 -12.57 19.17
N ALA A 488 13.65 -13.30 19.75
CA ALA A 488 12.82 -14.27 19.02
C ALA A 488 11.70 -13.60 18.21
N ALA A 489 11.34 -12.36 18.51
CA ALA A 489 10.32 -11.59 17.80
C ALA A 489 10.87 -10.80 16.59
N LEU A 490 12.20 -10.70 16.45
CA LEU A 490 12.82 -9.87 15.41
C LEU A 490 12.53 -10.37 13.99
N MET A 491 12.42 -9.43 13.05
CA MET A 491 12.40 -9.73 11.62
C MET A 491 13.70 -10.43 11.17
N TRP A 492 13.60 -11.45 10.31
CA TRP A 492 14.74 -12.28 9.88
C TRP A 492 15.88 -11.46 9.27
N ASN A 493 15.57 -10.48 8.43
CA ASN A 493 16.55 -9.57 7.81
C ASN A 493 16.39 -8.13 8.32
N TYR A 494 16.08 -7.94 9.60
CA TYR A 494 16.01 -6.61 10.21
C TYR A 494 17.26 -5.76 9.93
N ASP A 495 18.43 -6.41 9.86
CA ASP A 495 19.72 -5.78 9.58
C ASP A 495 19.81 -5.24 8.14
N GLU A 496 19.24 -5.95 7.16
CA GLU A 496 19.16 -5.48 5.77
C GLU A 496 18.18 -4.30 5.65
N VAL A 497 17.00 -4.41 6.27
CA VAL A 497 16.01 -3.32 6.31
C VAL A 497 16.60 -2.08 6.96
N MET A 498 17.23 -2.23 8.13
CA MET A 498 17.83 -1.11 8.84
C MET A 498 19.06 -0.56 8.12
N SER A 499 19.77 -1.36 7.33
CA SER A 499 20.85 -0.84 6.47
C SER A 499 20.31 0.12 5.41
N VAL A 500 19.14 -0.16 4.82
CA VAL A 500 18.47 0.78 3.90
C VAL A 500 17.98 2.02 4.64
N VAL A 501 17.30 1.85 5.79
CA VAL A 501 16.79 2.97 6.61
C VAL A 501 17.90 3.95 6.97
N ARG A 502 19.08 3.45 7.35
CA ARG A 502 20.23 4.27 7.78
C ARG A 502 20.90 5.07 6.67
N LEU A 503 20.54 4.83 5.39
CA LEU A 503 20.99 5.68 4.29
C LEU A 503 20.28 7.04 4.29
N TYR A 504 19.17 7.17 5.02
CA TYR A 504 18.30 8.34 4.97
C TYR A 504 18.00 8.91 6.37
N ASN A 505 18.14 10.24 6.51
CA ASN A 505 17.83 10.95 7.76
C ASN A 505 16.32 11.22 7.95
N CYS A 506 15.50 10.90 6.94
CA CYS A 506 14.06 11.18 6.96
C CYS A 506 13.29 10.25 7.91
N VAL A 507 13.78 9.04 8.19
CA VAL A 507 13.09 8.09 9.09
C VAL A 507 13.29 8.50 10.54
N LYS A 508 12.20 8.75 11.25
CA LYS A 508 12.22 9.23 12.64
C LYS A 508 11.82 8.17 13.64
N ALA A 509 10.87 7.32 13.26
CA ALA A 509 10.38 6.26 14.11
C ALA A 509 9.99 5.01 13.31
N CYS A 510 10.21 3.87 13.93
CA CYS A 510 9.79 2.55 13.53
C CYS A 510 8.79 2.02 14.56
N PHE A 511 7.57 1.71 14.14
CA PHE A 511 6.55 1.09 15.00
C PHE A 511 6.36 -0.37 14.65
N ALA A 512 6.18 -1.21 15.68
CA ALA A 512 5.89 -2.63 15.51
C ALA A 512 4.87 -3.20 16.50
N GLY A 513 4.41 -4.43 16.25
CA GLY A 513 3.64 -5.26 17.19
C GLY A 513 4.39 -6.56 17.49
N HIS A 514 3.70 -7.69 17.50
CA HIS A 514 4.26 -9.06 17.54
C HIS A 514 4.91 -9.46 18.87
N ASP A 515 5.80 -8.64 19.44
CA ASP A 515 6.26 -8.83 20.81
C ASP A 515 5.25 -8.20 21.77
N HIS A 516 4.34 -9.03 22.28
CA HIS A 516 3.20 -8.61 23.09
C HIS A 516 3.56 -7.83 24.36
N LYS A 517 4.81 -7.96 24.84
CA LYS A 517 5.31 -7.21 25.98
C LYS A 517 5.53 -5.73 25.65
N GLY A 518 5.72 -5.41 24.37
CA GLY A 518 6.15 -4.10 23.91
C GLY A 518 7.62 -3.81 24.21
N GLY A 519 8.09 -2.67 23.74
CA GLY A 519 9.45 -2.18 23.98
C GLY A 519 9.73 -0.86 23.28
N HIS A 520 10.79 -0.19 23.71
CA HIS A 520 11.27 1.05 23.11
C HIS A 520 12.80 1.11 23.14
N SER A 521 13.42 1.48 22.02
CA SER A 521 14.84 1.78 21.92
C SER A 521 15.09 2.94 20.95
N ILE A 522 16.32 3.45 20.97
CA ILE A 522 16.82 4.41 19.98
C ILE A 522 18.08 3.79 19.40
N ASP A 523 18.15 3.67 18.08
CA ASP A 523 19.31 3.08 17.44
C ASP A 523 20.47 4.09 17.33
N SER A 524 21.64 3.63 16.88
CA SER A 524 22.84 4.47 16.80
C SER A 524 22.75 5.62 15.79
N HIS A 525 21.68 5.69 14.99
CA HIS A 525 21.43 6.74 14.01
C HIS A 525 20.30 7.68 14.46
N GLY A 526 19.80 7.52 15.69
CA GLY A 526 18.73 8.34 16.25
C GLY A 526 17.33 7.93 15.83
N VAL A 527 17.15 6.77 15.18
CA VAL A 527 15.81 6.26 14.84
C VAL A 527 15.19 5.61 16.06
N HIS A 528 13.99 6.04 16.45
CA HIS A 528 13.25 5.43 17.55
C HIS A 528 12.55 4.14 17.10
N HIS A 529 12.58 3.09 17.91
CA HIS A 529 11.89 1.83 17.65
C HIS A 529 10.89 1.56 18.75
N ARG A 530 9.59 1.56 18.44
CA ARG A 530 8.50 1.36 19.40
C ARG A 530 7.69 0.12 19.04
N THR A 531 7.85 -0.94 19.83
CA THR A 531 7.02 -2.15 19.74
C THR A 531 5.82 -2.01 20.68
N LEU A 532 4.60 -2.11 20.17
CA LEU A 532 3.35 -1.88 20.87
C LEU A 532 2.91 -3.12 21.66
N GLU A 533 2.34 -2.90 22.83
CA GLU A 533 1.79 -3.95 23.68
C GLU A 533 0.51 -4.55 23.07
N ALA A 534 0.31 -5.85 23.25
CA ALA A 534 -0.79 -6.59 22.63
C ALA A 534 -2.13 -6.37 23.34
N ALA A 535 -3.19 -6.16 22.55
CA ALA A 535 -4.57 -6.18 23.04
C ALA A 535 -4.99 -7.56 23.59
N LEU A 536 -4.48 -8.66 23.02
CA LEU A 536 -4.80 -10.02 23.47
C LEU A 536 -4.42 -10.31 24.94
N GLU A 537 -3.32 -9.73 25.42
CA GLU A 537 -2.78 -10.03 26.75
C GLU A 537 -3.32 -9.08 27.83
N CYS A 538 -4.35 -8.30 27.52
CA CYS A 538 -5.04 -7.42 28.47
C CYS A 538 -6.05 -8.20 29.31
N PRO A 539 -5.88 -8.29 30.65
CA PRO A 539 -6.93 -8.78 31.52
C PRO A 539 -8.23 -7.99 31.36
N PRO A 540 -9.41 -8.62 31.58
CA PRO A 540 -10.69 -7.92 31.55
C PRO A 540 -10.68 -6.64 32.40
N GLY A 541 -11.03 -5.52 31.78
CA GLY A 541 -11.04 -4.20 32.41
C GLY A 541 -9.79 -3.35 32.14
N THR A 542 -8.78 -3.89 31.48
CA THR A 542 -7.58 -3.15 31.04
C THR A 542 -7.48 -3.09 29.51
N SER A 543 -6.62 -2.25 28.97
CA SER A 543 -6.46 -2.05 27.53
C SER A 543 -5.00 -1.96 27.08
N ALA A 544 -4.77 -2.08 25.78
CA ALA A 544 -3.50 -1.78 25.13
C ALA A 544 -3.81 -1.21 23.74
N PHE A 545 -3.97 0.10 23.68
CA PHE A 545 -4.12 0.89 22.46
C PHE A 545 -3.71 2.33 22.79
N GLY A 546 -3.53 3.16 21.77
CA GLY A 546 -3.21 4.56 21.98
C GLY A 546 -3.56 5.42 20.77
N HIS A 547 -3.09 6.66 20.82
CA HIS A 547 -3.00 7.52 19.65
C HIS A 547 -1.66 8.26 19.68
N VAL A 548 -1.15 8.58 18.51
CA VAL A 548 0.08 9.33 18.33
C VAL A 548 -0.27 10.72 17.86
N GLU A 549 0.19 11.73 18.59
CA GLU A 549 0.18 13.13 18.17
C GLU A 549 1.50 13.45 17.46
N VAL A 550 1.42 13.98 16.25
CA VAL A 550 2.59 14.23 15.40
C VAL A 550 2.87 15.73 15.34
N TYR A 551 4.07 16.12 15.74
CA TYR A 551 4.59 17.49 15.70
C TYR A 551 5.74 17.59 14.70
N PRO A 552 6.15 18.81 14.30
CA PRO A 552 7.30 18.98 13.41
C PRO A 552 8.62 18.38 13.94
N ASP A 553 8.77 18.30 15.26
CA ASP A 553 10.01 17.97 15.99
C ASP A 553 9.86 16.76 16.93
N LYS A 554 8.65 16.20 17.07
CA LYS A 554 8.42 15.02 17.91
C LYS A 554 7.16 14.23 17.56
N LEU A 555 7.10 12.98 18.01
CA LEU A 555 5.88 12.20 18.14
C LEU A 555 5.57 12.03 19.63
N LEU A 556 4.30 12.13 20.02
CA LEU A 556 3.84 11.79 21.36
C LEU A 556 2.81 10.66 21.26
N LEU A 557 3.22 9.45 21.63
CA LEU A 557 2.28 8.34 21.84
C LEU A 557 1.61 8.53 23.20
N ILE A 558 0.28 8.62 23.19
CA ILE A 558 -0.56 8.63 24.39
C ILE A 558 -1.29 7.29 24.44
N GLY A 559 -0.89 6.44 25.37
CA GLY A 559 -1.35 5.07 25.51
C GLY A 559 -2.45 4.89 26.55
N SER A 560 -3.01 3.69 26.60
CA SER A 560 -4.00 3.27 27.60
C SER A 560 -3.50 2.02 28.33
N ASP A 561 -3.57 2.06 29.66
CA ASP A 561 -3.20 1.02 30.61
C ASP A 561 -1.83 0.39 30.34
N ARG A 562 -1.78 -0.77 29.65
CA ARG A 562 -0.53 -1.49 29.36
C ARG A 562 0.35 -0.79 28.35
N MET A 563 -0.23 0.06 27.51
CA MET A 563 0.52 0.87 26.56
C MET A 563 0.92 2.18 27.24
N ALA A 564 2.22 2.34 27.51
CA ALA A 564 2.74 3.55 28.13
C ALA A 564 2.84 4.70 27.14
N ASP A 565 2.72 5.93 27.66
CA ASP A 565 3.04 7.13 26.92
C ASP A 565 4.52 7.12 26.50
N THR A 566 4.81 7.61 25.30
CA THR A 566 6.18 7.64 24.78
C THR A 566 6.40 8.92 23.98
N GLU A 567 7.38 9.72 24.38
CA GLU A 567 7.82 10.88 23.63
C GLU A 567 9.02 10.51 22.75
N ILE A 568 8.95 10.87 21.47
CA ILE A 568 9.95 10.57 20.44
C ILE A 568 10.39 11.91 19.84
N CYS A 569 11.52 12.46 20.27
CA CYS A 569 12.07 13.74 19.81
C CYS A 569 13.16 13.53 18.75
N PHE A 570 13.17 14.32 17.67
CA PHE A 570 14.13 14.17 16.56
C PHE A 570 14.51 15.47 15.85
#